data_AF-A0A0Q9EZU0-F1
#
_entry.id   AF-A0A0Q9EZU0-F1
#
_cell.length_a   1.000
_cell.length_b   1.000
_cell.length_c   1.000
_cell.angle_alpha   90.00
_cell.angle_beta   90.00
_cell.angle_gamma   90.00
#
_symmetry.space_group_name_H-M   'P 1'
#
loop_
_entity.id
_entity.type
_entity.pdbx_description
1 polymer ?
#
loop_
_entity_poly.entity_id
_entity_poly.type
_entity_poly.pdbx_seq_one_letter_code
_entity_poly.pdbx_strand_id
1 'polypeptide(L)'
;MTASTREQVMAQALVLQAMLPSMVKRYPDDAHFWPAFAAAADPIMEAAGKVDDDMHEDVFLMIESMLWRAGKVDPDHVLQT
;
A
#
# COMPACT_ATOMS: atom_id res chain seq x y z
N MET A 1 22.99 -5.77 3.13
CA MET A 1 21.50 -5.80 3.16
C MET A 1 21.07 -6.66 1.99
N THR A 2 20.38 -7.78 2.25
CA THR A 2 19.82 -8.61 1.18
C THR A 2 18.65 -7.86 0.55
N ALA A 3 18.66 -7.69 -0.78
CA ALA A 3 17.51 -7.16 -1.50
C ALA A 3 16.31 -8.10 -1.29
N SER A 4 15.12 -7.54 -1.10
CA SER A 4 13.89 -8.33 -1.04
C SER A 4 13.63 -8.98 -2.40
N THR A 5 13.05 -10.18 -2.42
CA THR A 5 12.59 -10.81 -3.65
C THR A 5 11.17 -10.34 -4.00
N ARG A 6 10.75 -10.50 -5.26
CA ARG A 6 9.36 -10.23 -5.68
C ARG A 6 8.35 -10.93 -4.78
N GLU A 7 8.58 -12.21 -4.47
CA GLU A 7 7.70 -13.00 -3.60
C GLU A 7 7.60 -12.42 -2.18
N GLN A 8 8.71 -11.93 -1.62
CA GLN A 8 8.73 -11.32 -0.29
C GLN A 8 7.94 -10.01 -0.26
N VAL A 9 8.15 -9.14 -1.26
CA VAL A 9 7.43 -7.87 -1.35
C VAL A 9 5.93 -8.12 -1.56
N MET A 10 5.57 -9.08 -2.42
CA MET A 10 4.16 -9.43 -2.64
C MET A 10 3.50 -10.00 -1.38
N ALA A 11 4.21 -10.86 -0.63
CA ALA A 11 3.72 -11.37 0.65
C ALA A 11 3.49 -10.23 1.67
N GLN A 12 4.39 -9.24 1.72
CA GLN A 12 4.21 -8.06 2.58
C GLN A 12 3.00 -7.21 2.14
N ALA A 13 2.81 -6.99 0.85
CA ALA A 13 1.65 -6.27 0.31
C ALA A 13 0.33 -6.97 0.66
N LEU A 14 0.28 -8.31 0.58
CA LEU A 14 -0.89 -9.10 0.98
C LEU A 14 -1.19 -8.98 2.49
N VAL A 15 -0.15 -8.94 3.33
CA VAL A 15 -0.31 -8.70 4.77
C VAL A 15 -0.88 -7.30 5.02
N LEU A 16 -0.37 -6.28 4.34
CA LEU A 16 -0.90 -4.92 4.45
C LEU A 16 -2.37 -4.85 4.05
N GLN A 17 -2.74 -5.51 2.94
CA GLN A 17 -4.13 -5.61 2.49
C GLN A 17 -5.03 -6.26 3.55
N ALA A 18 -4.57 -7.33 4.19
CA ALA A 18 -5.31 -8.01 5.26
C ALA A 18 -5.45 -7.14 6.54
N MET A 19 -4.48 -6.26 6.81
CA MET A 19 -4.50 -5.34 7.96
C MET A 19 -5.43 -4.13 7.74
N LEU A 20 -5.64 -3.72 6.50
CA LEU A 20 -6.34 -2.49 6.14
C LEU A 20 -7.73 -2.33 6.81
N PRO A 21 -8.64 -3.34 6.84
CA PRO A 21 -9.94 -3.18 7.50
C PRO A 21 -9.82 -2.86 9.00
N SER A 22 -8.84 -3.49 9.68
CA SER A 22 -8.58 -3.23 11.10
C SER A 22 -8.00 -1.84 11.32
N MET A 23 -7.13 -1.37 10.42
CA MET A 23 -6.61 0.00 10.46
C MET A 23 -7.71 1.04 10.28
N VAL A 24 -8.61 0.86 9.30
CA VAL A 24 -9.75 1.77 9.06
C VAL A 24 -10.65 1.84 10.29
N LYS A 25 -10.92 0.70 10.95
CA LYS A 25 -11.71 0.66 12.18
C LYS A 25 -11.00 1.35 13.36
N ARG A 26 -9.68 1.19 13.46
CA ARG A 26 -8.86 1.75 14.56
C ARG A 26 -8.63 3.26 14.38
N TYR A 27 -8.51 3.72 13.14
CA TYR A 27 -8.24 5.09 12.76
C TYR A 27 -9.34 5.57 11.80
N PRO A 28 -10.54 5.91 12.34
CA PRO A 28 -11.64 6.39 11.51
C PRO A 28 -11.35 7.78 10.92
N ASP A 29 -10.55 8.58 11.61
CA ASP A 29 -10.09 9.89 11.16
C ASP A 29 -8.85 9.76 10.26
N ASP A 30 -8.93 10.38 9.08
CA ASP A 30 -7.87 10.39 8.07
C ASP A 30 -6.56 10.97 8.61
N ALA A 31 -6.62 11.98 9.49
CA ALA A 31 -5.44 12.58 10.10
C ALA A 31 -4.61 11.58 10.91
N HIS A 32 -5.26 10.52 11.43
CA HIS A 32 -4.61 9.44 12.17
C HIS A 32 -4.36 8.19 11.31
N PHE A 33 -5.21 7.96 10.30
CA PHE A 33 -5.10 6.83 9.40
C PHE A 33 -3.85 6.95 8.51
N TRP A 34 -3.66 8.09 7.83
CA TRP A 34 -2.59 8.22 6.84
C TRP A 34 -1.19 8.01 7.42
N PRO A 35 -0.83 8.57 8.59
CA PRO A 35 0.47 8.30 9.20
C PRO A 35 0.65 6.82 9.59
N ALA A 36 -0.41 6.18 10.10
CA ALA A 36 -0.36 4.76 10.49
C ALA A 36 -0.25 3.83 9.27
N PHE A 37 -0.92 4.19 8.18
CA PHE A 37 -0.87 3.47 6.92
C PHE A 37 0.49 3.61 6.23
N ALA A 38 1.01 4.84 6.10
CA ALA A 38 2.32 5.12 5.50
C ALA A 38 3.45 4.38 6.23
N ALA A 39 3.41 4.32 7.56
CA ALA A 39 4.38 3.56 8.35
C ALA A 39 4.43 2.05 8.00
N ALA A 40 3.35 1.50 7.44
CA ALA A 40 3.30 0.10 6.98
C ALA A 40 3.51 -0.03 5.46
N ALA A 41 3.07 0.94 4.66
CA ALA A 41 3.12 0.90 3.20
C ALA A 41 4.48 1.35 2.62
N ASP A 42 5.09 2.39 3.18
CA ASP A 42 6.33 2.99 2.65
C ASP A 42 7.48 1.98 2.56
N PRO A 43 7.74 1.12 3.58
CA PRO A 43 8.80 0.12 3.48
C PRO A 43 8.57 -0.91 2.38
N ILE A 44 7.30 -1.21 2.05
CA ILE A 44 6.92 -2.16 1.00
C ILE A 44 7.16 -1.52 -0.37
N MET A 45 6.75 -0.25 -0.54
CA MET A 45 7.01 0.52 -1.75
C MET A 45 8.51 0.71 -2.01
N GLU A 46 9.28 1.04 -0.98
CA GLU A 46 10.74 1.16 -1.06
C GLU A 46 11.39 -0.19 -1.43
N ALA A 47 10.91 -1.29 -0.85
CA ALA A 47 11.40 -2.62 -1.20
C ALA A 47 11.05 -3.00 -2.64
N ALA A 48 9.83 -2.70 -3.11
CA ALA A 48 9.38 -2.95 -4.47
C ALA A 48 10.26 -2.23 -5.50
N GLY A 49 10.54 -0.94 -5.30
CA GLY A 49 11.41 -0.15 -6.19
C GLY A 49 12.87 -0.59 -6.20
N LYS A 50 13.32 -1.37 -5.20
CA LYS A 50 14.64 -2.01 -5.20
C LYS A 50 14.68 -3.34 -5.95
N VAL A 51 13.51 -3.93 -6.25
CA VAL A 51 13.42 -5.15 -7.05
C VAL A 51 13.52 -4.79 -8.53
N ASP A 52 12.55 -4.03 -9.02
CA ASP A 52 12.49 -3.47 -10.38
C ASP A 52 11.27 -2.53 -10.50
N ASP A 53 11.19 -1.79 -11.61
CA ASP A 53 10.12 -0.82 -11.88
C ASP A 53 8.75 -1.50 -12.02
N ASP A 54 8.69 -2.66 -12.68
CA ASP A 54 7.45 -3.45 -12.83
C ASP A 54 6.89 -3.83 -11.45
N MET A 55 7.75 -4.30 -10.53
CA MET A 55 7.33 -4.67 -9.18
C MET A 55 6.83 -3.45 -8.38
N HIS A 56 7.44 -2.29 -8.58
CA HIS A 56 6.98 -1.05 -7.96
C HIS A 56 5.58 -0.66 -8.45
N GLU A 57 5.33 -0.75 -9.77
CA GLU A 57 4.01 -0.47 -10.36
C GLU A 57 2.95 -1.47 -9.88
N ASP A 58 3.26 -2.77 -9.85
CA ASP A 58 2.34 -3.81 -9.37
C ASP A 58 1.89 -3.56 -7.93
N VAL A 59 2.83 -3.21 -7.04
CA VAL A 59 2.53 -2.91 -5.63
C VAL A 59 1.74 -1.62 -5.51
N PHE A 60 2.10 -0.58 -6.28
CA PHE A 60 1.37 0.68 -6.31
C PHE A 60 -0.11 0.47 -6.68
N LEU A 61 -0.38 -0.22 -7.78
CA LEU A 61 -1.74 -0.50 -8.26
C LEU A 61 -2.54 -1.35 -7.26
N MET A 62 -1.87 -2.31 -6.61
CA MET A 62 -2.49 -3.11 -5.55
C MET A 62 -2.87 -2.26 -4.33
N ILE A 63 -1.98 -1.36 -3.90
CA ILE A 63 -2.19 -0.46 -2.77
C ILE A 63 -3.34 0.53 -3.06
N GLU A 64 -3.35 1.12 -4.25
CA GLU A 64 -4.41 2.02 -4.70
C GLU A 64 -5.76 1.30 -4.73
N SER A 65 -5.80 0.10 -5.33
CA SER A 65 -7.00 -0.72 -5.41
C SER A 65 -7.59 -1.05 -4.03
N MET A 66 -6.75 -1.34 -3.03
CA MET A 66 -7.27 -1.64 -1.68
C MET A 66 -7.73 -0.39 -0.93
N LEU A 67 -7.07 0.76 -1.11
CA LEU A 67 -7.51 2.02 -0.50
C LEU A 67 -8.82 2.51 -1.10
N TRP A 68 -9.02 2.32 -2.41
CA TRP A 68 -10.30 2.58 -3.07
C TRP A 68 -11.42 1.72 -2.49
N ARG A 69 -11.20 0.40 -2.39
CA ARG A 69 -12.18 -0.53 -1.77
C ARG A 69 -12.46 -0.21 -0.30
N ALA A 70 -11.50 0.39 0.41
CA ALA A 70 -11.65 0.84 1.77
C ALA A 70 -12.32 2.23 1.90
N GLY A 71 -12.62 2.91 0.78
CA GLY A 71 -13.21 4.25 0.75
C GLY A 71 -12.25 5.35 1.19
N LYS A 72 -10.93 5.10 1.15
CA LYS A 72 -9.88 6.04 1.57
C LYS A 72 -9.37 6.93 0.43
N VAL A 73 -9.58 6.53 -0.82
CA VAL A 73 -9.36 7.36 -2.00
C VAL A 73 -10.56 7.26 -2.93
N ASP A 74 -10.84 8.38 -3.59
CA ASP A 74 -11.85 8.47 -4.64
C ASP A 74 -11.27 7.91 -5.95
N PRO A 75 -11.96 7.01 -6.67
CA PRO A 75 -11.50 6.53 -7.97
C PRO A 75 -11.34 7.65 -9.00
N ASP A 76 -12.04 8.78 -8.86
CA ASP A 76 -11.91 9.94 -9.76
C ASP A 76 -10.62 10.74 -9.52
N HIS A 77 -9.87 10.47 -8.45
CA HIS A 77 -8.57 11.10 -8.19
C HIS A 77 -7.45 10.54 -9.10
N VAL A 78 -7.65 9.37 -9.71
CA VAL A 78 -6.65 8.64 -10.51
C VAL A 78 -6.60 9.12 -11.97
N LEU A 79 -7.64 9.83 -12.45
CA LEU A 79 -7.78 10.22 -13.86
C LEU A 79 -7.24 11.63 -14.21
N GLN A 80 -6.54 12.32 -13.28
CA GLN A 80 -6.12 13.72 -13.47
C GLN A 80 -4.60 13.96 -13.56
N THR A 81 -3.78 12.92 -13.73
CA THR A 81 -2.34 13.05 -14.02
C THR A 81 -2.00 12.49 -15.40
#